data_AF-A0A072NQE6-F1
#
_entry.id   AF-A0A072NQE6-F1
#
_cell.length_a   1.000
_cell.length_b   1.000
_cell.length_c   1.000
_cell.angle_alpha   90.00
_cell.angle_beta   90.00
_cell.angle_gamma   90.00
#
_symmetry.space_group_name_H-M   'P 1'
#
loop_
_entity.id
_entity.type
_entity.pdbx_description
1 polymer ?
#
loop_
_entity_poly.entity_id
_entity_poly.type
_entity_poly.pdbx_seq_one_letter_code
_entity_poly.pdbx_strand_id
1 'polypeptide(L)'
;MQINYNVTGAKRKSLVDAISQELNAPTKYLGAPTFAYEVGGYQIDKNGILRGTDNSELVADLQGLHGLKAITEEYDTPLPEAEPVPEDLQIPYEAALGGRVSPYHDYEEPPAYGEPNRLTIEMPRSAFTDMALENLKRLVESKSALIKKSSGYRLHPYHYVR
;
A
#
# COMPACT_ATOMS: atom_id res chain seq x y z
N MET A 1 -2.87 19.94 -12.04
CA MET A 1 -3.02 18.48 -12.12
C MET A 1 -4.40 18.04 -12.59
N GLN A 2 -4.43 16.88 -13.23
CA GLN A 2 -5.59 16.10 -13.60
C GLN A 2 -5.38 14.63 -13.20
N ILE A 3 -6.15 14.13 -12.23
CA ILE A 3 -6.02 12.78 -11.68
C ILE A 3 -7.29 11.99 -11.93
N ASN A 4 -7.17 10.79 -12.49
CA ASN A 4 -8.33 9.94 -12.81
C ASN A 4 -8.45 8.78 -11.83
N TYR A 5 -9.56 8.73 -11.07
CA TYR A 5 -9.87 7.61 -10.18
C TYR A 5 -10.92 6.64 -10.76
N ASN A 6 -11.56 6.99 -11.89
CA ASN A 6 -12.65 6.24 -12.55
C ASN A 6 -13.75 5.78 -11.56
N VAL A 7 -14.18 6.70 -10.69
CA VAL A 7 -15.22 6.46 -9.69
C VAL A 7 -16.47 7.24 -10.03
N THR A 8 -17.63 6.58 -9.92
CA THR A 8 -18.94 7.18 -10.20
C THR A 8 -19.92 6.93 -9.05
N GLY A 9 -21.07 7.62 -9.06
CA GLY A 9 -22.16 7.39 -8.11
C GLY A 9 -21.75 7.53 -6.64
N ALA A 10 -21.94 6.47 -5.84
CA ALA A 10 -21.60 6.45 -4.43
C ALA A 10 -20.10 6.54 -4.16
N LYS A 11 -19.26 5.89 -4.99
CA LYS A 11 -17.79 5.96 -4.85
C LYS A 11 -17.27 7.36 -5.13
N ARG A 12 -17.90 8.07 -6.07
CA ARG A 12 -17.59 9.49 -6.32
C ARG A 12 -17.85 10.37 -5.10
N LYS A 13 -18.96 10.13 -4.37
CA LYS A 13 -19.21 10.86 -3.12
C LYS A 13 -18.13 10.59 -2.09
N SER A 14 -17.72 9.33 -1.93
CA SER A 14 -16.61 8.96 -1.04
C SER A 14 -15.30 9.67 -1.41
N LEU A 15 -14.98 9.83 -2.70
CA LEU A 15 -13.82 10.60 -3.16
C LEU A 15 -13.95 12.08 -2.77
N VAL A 16 -15.12 12.68 -2.98
CA VAL A 16 -15.39 14.09 -2.62
C VAL A 16 -15.29 14.30 -1.10
N ASP A 17 -15.82 13.37 -0.32
CA ASP A 17 -15.77 13.41 1.14
C ASP A 17 -14.33 13.25 1.66
N ALA A 18 -13.55 12.33 1.07
CA ALA A 18 -12.14 12.16 1.40
C ALA A 18 -11.34 13.44 1.14
N ILE A 19 -11.50 14.04 -0.06
CA ILE A 19 -10.83 15.31 -0.40
C ILE A 19 -11.26 16.44 0.55
N SER A 20 -12.53 16.47 0.96
CA SER A 20 -13.05 17.45 1.91
C SER A 20 -12.39 17.32 3.29
N GLN A 21 -12.14 16.09 3.73
CA GLN A 21 -11.44 15.81 4.97
C GLN A 21 -9.97 16.21 4.91
N GLU A 22 -9.27 15.81 3.84
CA GLU A 22 -7.83 16.14 3.67
C GLU A 22 -7.59 17.65 3.57
N LEU A 23 -8.45 18.37 2.84
CA LEU A 23 -8.32 19.82 2.67
C LEU A 23 -9.00 20.62 3.80
N ASN A 24 -9.69 19.94 4.72
CA ASN A 24 -10.55 20.54 5.73
C ASN A 24 -11.45 21.67 5.15
N ALA A 25 -12.03 21.40 3.97
CA ALA A 25 -12.75 22.38 3.16
C ALA A 25 -14.16 21.88 2.82
N PRO A 26 -15.17 22.77 2.76
CA PRO A 26 -16.54 22.36 2.47
C PRO A 26 -16.71 21.91 1.02
N THR A 27 -17.63 20.98 0.79
CA THR A 27 -17.99 20.50 -0.55
C THR A 27 -19.12 21.34 -1.14
N LYS A 28 -19.00 21.70 -2.42
CA LYS A 28 -20.00 22.46 -3.17
C LYS A 28 -20.37 21.73 -4.44
N TYR A 29 -21.65 21.42 -4.64
CA TYR A 29 -22.12 20.81 -5.88
C TYR A 29 -22.43 21.89 -6.93
N LEU A 30 -21.81 21.80 -8.11
CA LEU A 30 -21.91 22.79 -9.17
C LEU A 30 -23.12 22.61 -10.10
N GLY A 31 -23.81 21.46 -10.03
CA GLY A 31 -24.99 21.19 -10.86
C GLY A 31 -24.68 21.05 -12.35
N ALA A 32 -25.71 21.14 -13.19
CA ALA A 32 -25.58 21.03 -14.66
C ALA A 32 -24.81 22.23 -15.26
N PRO A 33 -24.07 22.06 -16.38
CA PRO A 33 -23.96 20.85 -17.21
C PRO A 33 -22.85 19.88 -16.77
N THR A 34 -21.96 20.27 -15.86
CA THR A 34 -20.77 19.50 -15.49
C THR A 34 -21.06 18.42 -14.45
N PHE A 35 -22.07 18.63 -13.60
CA PHE A 35 -22.42 17.80 -12.45
C PHE A 35 -21.22 17.55 -11.52
N ALA A 36 -20.31 18.51 -11.46
CA ALA A 36 -19.06 18.43 -10.71
C ALA A 36 -19.24 18.87 -9.24
N TYR A 37 -18.33 18.42 -8.39
CA TYR A 37 -18.16 18.95 -7.03
C TYR A 37 -16.93 19.84 -7.00
N GLU A 38 -16.97 20.88 -6.19
CA GLU A 38 -15.85 21.74 -5.87
C GLU A 38 -15.50 21.61 -4.39
N VAL A 39 -14.23 21.40 -4.08
CA VAL A 39 -13.72 21.26 -2.72
C VAL A 39 -12.37 21.93 -2.65
N GLY A 40 -12.22 22.98 -1.83
CA GLY A 40 -10.93 23.64 -1.61
C GLY A 40 -10.22 24.13 -2.90
N GLY A 41 -10.96 24.48 -3.96
CA GLY A 41 -10.41 24.88 -5.25
C GLY A 41 -10.17 23.74 -6.26
N TYR A 42 -10.43 22.49 -5.86
CA TYR A 42 -10.38 21.33 -6.74
C TYR A 42 -11.77 20.99 -7.27
N GLN A 43 -11.86 20.50 -8.51
CA GLN A 43 -13.10 20.07 -9.14
C GLN A 43 -13.09 18.56 -9.42
N ILE A 44 -14.16 17.86 -9.03
CA ILE A 44 -14.36 16.43 -9.25
C ILE A 44 -15.54 16.24 -10.19
N ASP A 45 -15.28 15.72 -11.38
CA ASP A 45 -16.31 15.51 -12.41
C ASP A 45 -17.19 14.27 -12.14
N LYS A 46 -18.14 13.98 -13.04
CA LYS A 46 -19.03 12.80 -12.94
C LYS A 46 -18.35 11.45 -13.14
N ASN A 47 -17.17 11.45 -13.75
CA ASN A 47 -16.38 10.25 -14.05
C ASN A 47 -15.31 9.99 -12.98
N GLY A 48 -15.17 10.88 -11.99
CA GLY A 48 -14.16 10.77 -10.93
C GLY A 48 -12.79 11.31 -11.35
N ILE A 49 -12.76 12.27 -12.29
CA ILE A 49 -11.57 13.04 -12.64
C ILE A 49 -11.49 14.24 -11.70
N LEU A 50 -10.41 14.30 -10.93
CA LEU A 50 -10.01 15.40 -10.07
C LEU A 50 -9.15 16.38 -10.87
N ARG A 51 -9.50 17.67 -10.82
CA ARG A 51 -8.75 18.77 -11.46
C ARG A 51 -8.47 19.85 -10.45
N GLY A 52 -7.27 20.42 -10.48
CA GLY A 52 -6.91 21.54 -9.61
C GLY A 52 -5.42 21.84 -9.70
N THR A 53 -4.91 22.62 -8.75
CA THR A 53 -3.48 22.87 -8.59
C THR A 53 -2.73 21.58 -8.29
N ASP A 54 -1.46 21.47 -8.69
CA ASP A 54 -0.65 20.30 -8.37
C ASP A 54 -0.52 20.12 -6.86
N ASN A 55 -0.87 18.93 -6.38
CA ASN A 55 -0.75 18.55 -4.98
C ASN A 55 -0.55 17.03 -4.87
N SER A 56 0.72 16.62 -4.86
CA SER A 56 1.10 15.21 -4.73
C SER A 56 0.83 14.65 -3.34
N GLU A 57 0.85 15.48 -2.29
CA GLU A 57 0.55 15.07 -0.91
C GLU A 57 -0.90 14.61 -0.81
N LEU A 58 -1.84 15.40 -1.35
CA LEU A 58 -3.25 15.03 -1.41
C LEU A 58 -3.46 13.69 -2.12
N VAL A 59 -2.79 13.46 -3.26
CA VAL A 59 -2.93 12.20 -4.00
C VAL A 59 -2.37 11.03 -3.20
N ALA A 60 -1.23 11.21 -2.52
CA ALA A 60 -0.63 10.21 -1.65
C ALA A 60 -1.52 9.87 -0.44
N ASP A 61 -2.13 10.88 0.20
CA ASP A 61 -3.04 10.69 1.34
C ASP A 61 -4.34 10.01 0.92
N LEU A 62 -4.91 10.38 -0.23
CA LEU A 62 -6.07 9.68 -0.81
C LEU A 62 -5.76 8.19 -1.07
N GLN A 63 -4.55 7.87 -1.52
CA GLN A 63 -4.14 6.48 -1.70
C GLN A 63 -3.87 5.77 -0.37
N GLY A 64 -3.12 6.39 0.53
CA GLY A 64 -2.63 5.78 1.77
C GLY A 64 -3.69 5.68 2.87
N LEU A 65 -4.48 6.73 3.07
CA LEU A 65 -5.48 6.84 4.13
C LEU A 65 -6.86 6.38 3.68
N HIS A 66 -7.23 6.65 2.42
CA HIS A 66 -8.58 6.36 1.90
C HIS A 66 -8.63 5.17 0.93
N GLY A 67 -7.48 4.59 0.56
CA GLY A 67 -7.42 3.47 -0.38
C GLY A 67 -7.87 3.82 -1.80
N LEU A 68 -7.90 5.11 -2.15
CA LEU A 68 -8.30 5.61 -3.45
C LEU A 68 -7.09 5.63 -4.38
N LYS A 69 -6.95 4.57 -5.18
CA LYS A 69 -5.86 4.46 -6.15
C LYS A 69 -6.18 5.21 -7.44
N ALA A 70 -5.32 6.13 -7.84
CA ALA A 70 -5.38 6.77 -9.15
C ALA A 70 -5.04 5.78 -10.28
N ILE A 71 -5.71 5.94 -11.41
CA ILE A 71 -5.47 5.19 -12.65
C ILE A 71 -4.48 5.95 -13.52
N THR A 72 -4.62 7.27 -13.58
CA THR A 72 -3.69 8.17 -14.27
C THR A 72 -3.47 9.41 -13.43
N GLU A 73 -2.23 9.87 -13.39
CA GLU A 73 -1.83 11.10 -12.74
C GLU A 73 -1.11 11.99 -13.75
N GLU A 74 -1.66 13.17 -14.01
CA GLU A 74 -1.07 14.17 -14.89
C GLU A 74 -0.87 15.44 -14.07
N TYR A 75 0.37 15.86 -13.87
CA TYR A 75 0.73 17.08 -13.15
C TYR A 75 1.13 18.16 -14.15
N ASP A 76 0.74 19.41 -13.88
CA ASP A 76 1.06 20.52 -14.78
C ASP A 76 2.55 20.89 -14.68
N THR A 77 3.13 20.70 -13.50
CA THR A 77 4.54 20.86 -13.22
C THR A 77 5.28 19.62 -13.74
N PRO A 78 6.25 19.76 -14.66
CA PRO A 78 7.08 18.65 -15.06
C PRO A 78 7.77 18.08 -13.82
N LEU A 79 7.68 16.77 -13.63
CA LEU A 79 8.49 16.08 -12.63
C LEU A 79 9.94 16.51 -12.83
N PRO A 80 10.70 16.80 -11.76
CA PRO A 80 12.12 17.05 -11.91
C PRO A 80 12.70 15.85 -12.67
N GLU A 81 13.29 16.11 -13.83
CA GLU A 81 14.03 15.10 -14.56
C GLU A 81 15.03 14.53 -13.56
N ALA A 82 14.95 13.23 -13.30
CA ALA A 82 15.91 12.59 -12.42
C ALA A 82 17.29 12.93 -12.97
N GLU A 83 18.04 13.75 -12.24
CA GLU A 83 19.40 14.09 -12.65
C GLU A 83 20.10 12.75 -12.93
N PRO A 84 20.69 12.57 -14.13
CA PRO A 84 21.33 11.30 -14.45
C PRO A 84 22.37 11.07 -13.38
N VAL A 85 22.16 10.05 -12.55
CA VAL A 85 23.14 9.65 -11.55
C VAL A 85 24.39 9.31 -12.36
N PRO A 86 25.49 10.08 -12.22
CA PRO A 86 26.66 9.81 -13.04
C PRO A 86 27.08 8.37 -12.82
N GLU A 87 27.36 7.64 -13.91
CA GLU A 87 27.71 6.22 -13.85
C GLU A 87 28.97 5.98 -12.98
N ASP A 88 29.81 7.00 -12.85
CA ASP A 88 31.01 7.03 -12.01
C ASP A 88 30.76 7.63 -10.61
N LEU A 89 29.52 7.75 -10.16
CA LEU A 89 29.21 8.16 -8.78
C LEU A 89 29.64 7.03 -7.82
N GLN A 90 30.93 7.02 -7.48
CA GLN A 90 31.46 6.19 -6.42
C GLN A 90 30.88 6.71 -5.11
N ILE A 91 29.77 6.12 -4.64
CA ILE A 91 29.30 6.30 -3.27
C ILE A 91 30.42 5.76 -2.37
N PRO A 92 31.16 6.60 -1.64
CA PRO A 92 32.26 6.12 -0.81
C PRO A 92 31.65 5.23 0.27
N TYR A 93 32.12 3.99 0.35
CA TYR A 93 31.71 3.07 1.42
C TYR A 93 32.13 3.58 2.81
N GLU A 94 33.10 4.50 2.86
CA GLU A 94 33.64 5.04 4.09
C GLU A 94 33.17 6.47 4.32
N ALA A 95 32.28 6.60 5.30
CA ALA A 95 32.01 7.86 5.97
C ALA A 95 33.33 8.52 6.36
N ALA A 96 33.63 9.68 5.77
CA ALA A 96 34.62 10.63 6.29
C ALA A 96 34.16 11.28 7.62
N LEU A 97 33.48 10.52 8.46
CA LEU A 97 33.09 10.80 9.84
C LEU A 97 33.53 9.62 10.73
N GLY A 98 34.80 9.22 10.62
CA GLY A 98 35.52 8.49 11.67
C GLY A 98 34.73 7.44 12.46
N GLY A 99 34.10 6.48 11.79
CA GLY A 99 33.35 5.44 12.49
C GLY A 99 33.00 4.28 11.57
N ARG A 100 33.46 3.08 11.93
CA ARG A 100 32.92 1.81 11.44
C ARG A 100 31.49 1.65 11.95
N VAL A 101 30.54 2.40 11.39
CA VAL A 101 29.13 2.28 11.72
C VAL A 101 28.35 2.58 10.45
N SER A 102 27.86 1.54 9.78
CA SER A 102 26.71 1.71 8.88
C SER A 102 25.58 2.33 9.73
N PRO A 103 24.89 3.40 9.28
CA PRO A 103 23.84 4.06 10.06
C PRO A 103 22.67 3.16 10.50
N TYR A 104 22.66 1.90 10.06
CA TYR A 104 21.74 0.85 10.49
C TYR A 104 22.51 -0.47 10.70
N HIS A 105 23.40 -0.53 11.69
CA HIS A 105 24.11 -1.76 12.03
C HIS A 105 24.16 -2.04 13.53
N ASP A 106 23.06 -1.76 14.19
CA ASP A 106 22.76 -2.13 15.58
C ASP A 106 21.98 -3.44 15.65
N TYR A 107 21.64 -4.02 14.49
CA TYR A 107 21.22 -5.40 14.37
C TYR A 107 22.33 -6.14 13.63
N GLU A 108 22.89 -7.18 14.26
CA GLU A 108 23.50 -8.27 13.51
C GLU A 108 22.48 -8.68 12.45
N GLU A 109 22.86 -8.61 11.17
CA GLU A 109 22.03 -9.16 10.11
C GLU A 109 21.80 -10.63 10.48
N PRO A 110 20.55 -11.03 10.83
CA PRO A 110 20.30 -12.38 11.28
C PRO A 110 20.80 -13.33 10.19
N PRO A 111 21.44 -14.47 10.54
CA PRO A 111 21.81 -15.46 9.54
C PRO A 111 20.57 -15.71 8.69
N ALA A 112 20.71 -15.49 7.38
CA ALA A 112 19.63 -15.53 6.40
C ALA A 112 18.58 -16.53 6.85
N TYR A 113 17.41 -16.03 7.28
CA TYR A 113 16.33 -16.87 7.78
C TYR A 113 16.10 -17.95 6.73
N GLY A 114 16.54 -19.17 7.03
CA GLY A 114 16.31 -20.32 6.15
C GLY A 114 14.84 -20.29 5.78
N GLU A 115 14.55 -20.31 4.48
CA GLU A 115 13.26 -19.88 3.95
C GLU A 115 12.09 -20.35 4.83
N PRO A 116 11.29 -19.44 5.41
CA PRO A 116 10.20 -19.83 6.26
C PRO A 116 9.05 -20.36 5.39
N ASN A 117 9.20 -21.59 4.91
CA ASN A 117 8.10 -22.40 4.38
C ASN A 117 7.18 -22.94 5.50
N ARG A 118 7.28 -22.38 6.72
CA ARG A 118 6.57 -22.84 7.91
C ARG A 118 5.82 -21.68 8.59
N LEU A 119 4.53 -21.58 8.31
CA LEU A 119 3.60 -20.72 9.04
C LEU A 119 3.30 -21.34 10.42
N THR A 120 3.74 -20.68 11.50
CA THR A 120 3.50 -21.10 12.88
C THR A 120 2.54 -20.12 13.55
N ILE A 121 1.46 -20.62 14.17
CA ILE A 121 0.49 -19.81 14.94
C ILE A 121 0.58 -20.25 16.40
N GLU A 122 0.82 -19.31 17.30
CA GLU A 122 0.88 -19.55 18.75
C GLU A 122 -0.34 -18.95 19.44
N MET A 123 -0.95 -19.72 20.35
CA MET A 123 -2.10 -19.28 21.14
C MET A 123 -1.97 -19.80 22.58
N PRO A 124 -2.36 -19.02 23.60
CA PRO A 124 -2.26 -19.45 25.00
C PRO A 124 -3.07 -20.73 25.27
N ARG A 125 -2.46 -21.71 25.94
CA ARG A 125 -3.16 -22.98 26.28
C ARG A 125 -4.37 -22.77 27.19
N SER A 126 -4.32 -21.75 28.04
CA SER A 126 -5.42 -21.32 28.92
C SER A 126 -6.65 -20.83 28.17
N ALA A 127 -6.51 -20.45 26.88
CA ALA A 127 -7.63 -20.03 26.05
C ALA A 127 -8.50 -21.20 25.55
N PHE A 128 -8.11 -22.45 25.80
CA PHE A 128 -8.79 -23.64 25.30
C PHE A 128 -9.07 -24.67 26.39
N THR A 129 -10.28 -25.24 26.36
CA THR A 129 -10.60 -26.49 27.06
C THR A 129 -10.03 -27.69 26.29
N ASP A 130 -9.92 -28.86 26.93
CA ASP A 130 -9.41 -30.08 26.28
C ASP A 130 -10.24 -30.50 25.07
N MET A 131 -11.56 -30.40 25.18
CA MET A 131 -12.50 -30.66 24.08
C MET A 131 -12.33 -29.65 22.93
N ALA A 132 -12.07 -28.38 23.23
CA ALA A 132 -11.84 -27.37 22.21
C ALA A 132 -10.53 -27.63 21.43
N LEU A 133 -9.50 -28.14 22.09
CA LEU A 133 -8.27 -28.56 21.39
C LEU A 133 -8.50 -29.78 20.50
N GLU A 134 -9.26 -30.77 20.95
CA GLU A 134 -9.57 -31.93 20.12
C GLU A 134 -10.37 -31.52 18.88
N ASN A 135 -11.36 -30.63 19.04
CA ASN A 135 -12.10 -30.05 17.93
C ASN A 135 -11.20 -29.26 16.98
N LEU A 136 -10.25 -28.49 17.50
CA LEU A 136 -9.27 -27.76 16.68
C LEU A 136 -8.42 -28.71 15.84
N LYS A 137 -7.91 -29.81 16.43
CA LYS A 137 -7.15 -30.84 15.69
C LYS A 137 -7.96 -31.42 14.53
N ARG A 138 -9.19 -31.86 14.80
CA ARG A 138 -10.10 -32.40 13.76
C ARG A 138 -10.43 -31.36 12.68
N LEU A 139 -10.56 -30.09 13.07
CA LEU A 139 -10.82 -29.01 12.14
C LEU A 139 -9.63 -28.75 11.21
N VAL A 140 -8.42 -28.76 11.75
CA VAL A 140 -7.19 -28.62 10.96
C VAL A 140 -7.03 -29.79 10.00
N GLU A 141 -7.27 -31.04 10.44
CA GLU A 141 -7.22 -32.22 9.57
C GLU A 141 -8.20 -32.11 8.39
N SER A 142 -9.48 -31.81 8.69
CA SER A 142 -10.54 -31.72 7.68
C SER A 142 -10.42 -30.55 6.70
N LYS A 143 -9.73 -29.46 7.10
CA LYS A 143 -9.62 -28.23 6.29
C LYS A 143 -8.19 -27.92 5.83
N SER A 144 -7.23 -28.80 6.11
CA SER A 144 -5.82 -28.67 5.75
C SER A 144 -5.60 -28.32 4.28
N ALA A 145 -6.34 -28.95 3.35
CA ALA A 145 -6.24 -28.70 1.92
C ALA A 145 -6.65 -27.27 1.52
N LEU A 146 -7.69 -26.72 2.16
CA LEU A 146 -8.14 -25.34 1.92
C LEU A 146 -7.17 -24.34 2.51
N ILE A 147 -6.71 -24.58 3.74
CA ILE A 147 -5.72 -23.74 4.44
C ILE A 147 -4.42 -23.65 3.63
N LYS A 148 -3.97 -24.78 3.06
CA LYS A 148 -2.79 -24.83 2.18
C LYS A 148 -3.01 -24.02 0.89
N LYS A 149 -4.21 -24.09 0.30
CA LYS A 149 -4.54 -23.37 -0.94
C LYS A 149 -4.64 -21.85 -0.74
N SER A 150 -5.17 -21.41 0.40
CA SER A 150 -5.30 -19.97 0.72
C SER A 150 -3.98 -19.32 1.14
N SER A 151 -3.01 -20.09 1.62
CA SER A 151 -1.72 -19.59 2.11
C SER A 151 -0.76 -19.11 1.00
N GLY A 152 -1.16 -19.17 -0.28
CA GLY A 152 -0.40 -18.57 -1.39
C GLY A 152 0.93 -19.25 -1.76
N TYR A 153 1.35 -20.29 -1.03
CA TYR A 153 2.54 -21.08 -1.36
C TYR A 153 2.34 -21.82 -2.70
N ARG A 154 2.92 -21.27 -3.76
CA ARG A 154 3.03 -21.89 -5.08
C ARG A 154 3.96 -23.09 -4.92
N LEU A 155 3.43 -24.31 -5.01
CA LEU A 155 4.24 -25.53 -4.99
C LEU A 155 5.21 -25.47 -6.19
N HIS A 156 6.48 -25.14 -5.95
CA HIS A 156 7.52 -25.38 -6.94
C HIS A 156 7.75 -26.89 -7.01
N PRO A 157 7.55 -27.53 -8.17
CA PRO A 157 7.81 -28.95 -8.32
C PRO A 157 9.32 -29.19 -8.22
N TYR A 158 9.71 -30.02 -7.24
CA TYR A 158 10.92 -30.85 -7.16
C TYR A 158 12.18 -30.34 -7.89
N HIS A 159 13.18 -29.93 -7.12
CA HIS A 159 14.57 -30.10 -7.52
C HIS A 159 15.14 -31.36 -6.85
N TYR A 160 15.22 -32.43 -7.64
CA TYR A 160 16.15 -33.53 -7.37
C TYR A 160 17.54 -33.00 -7.67
N VAL A 161 18.43 -32.98 -6.68
CA VAL A 161 19.86 -32.80 -6.93
C VAL A 161 20.54 -34.06 -6.38
N ARG A 162 21.19 -34.79 -7.28
CA ARG A 162 22.15 -35.84 -6.97
C ARG A 162 23.53 -35.27 -7.22
#